data_AF-A0A2N3C6L2-F1
#
_entry.id   AF-A0A2N3C6L2-F1
#
_cell.length_a   1.000
_cell.length_b   1.000
_cell.length_c   1.000
_cell.angle_alpha   90.00
_cell.angle_beta   90.00
_cell.angle_gamma   90.00
#
_symmetry.space_group_name_H-M   'P 1'
#
loop_
_entity.id
_entity.type
_entity.pdbx_description
1 polymer ?
#
loop_
_entity_poly.entity_id
_entity_poly.type
_entity_poly.pdbx_seq_one_letter_code
_entity_poly.pdbx_strand_id
1 'polypeptide(L)'
;MSRQDAPGTPARRKRGFERSGALIGQQLRRAGETRGFAEARLLTHWTEIVGEEIACRARPVKIGYAQGGLGATLTLFVLGADAPLVQAETTKIRERVNACYGYNAISRI
;
A
#
# COMPACT_ATOMS: atom_id res chain seq x y z
N MET A 1 -70.96 9.35 20.18
CA MET A 1 -70.55 7.95 20.01
C MET A 1 -70.26 7.69 18.54
N SER A 2 -69.30 6.80 18.26
CA SER A 2 -68.81 6.34 16.92
C SER A 2 -67.72 7.24 16.31
N ARG A 3 -66.42 6.97 16.58
CA ARG A 3 -65.50 5.90 16.09
C ARG A 3 -64.68 6.39 14.87
N GLN A 4 -63.49 6.92 15.20
CA GLN A 4 -62.16 6.59 14.67
C GLN A 4 -62.01 6.23 13.18
N ASP A 5 -61.21 7.01 12.44
CA ASP A 5 -60.20 6.45 11.53
C ASP A 5 -59.04 7.43 11.33
N ALA A 6 -57.82 6.93 11.52
CA ALA A 6 -56.58 7.60 11.16
C ALA A 6 -55.66 6.53 10.55
N PRO A 7 -54.97 6.85 9.46
CA PRO A 7 -53.70 6.20 9.17
C PRO A 7 -52.60 7.25 9.03
N GLY A 8 -51.77 7.37 10.07
CA GLY A 8 -50.42 7.88 9.92
C GLY A 8 -49.51 6.76 9.44
N THR A 9 -48.70 7.01 8.41
CA THR A 9 -47.27 6.65 8.33
C THR A 9 -46.68 7.21 7.03
N PRO A 10 -45.73 8.17 7.08
CA PRO A 10 -44.88 8.44 5.94
C PRO A 10 -43.86 7.30 5.79
N ALA A 11 -43.80 6.69 4.61
CA ALA A 11 -42.79 5.68 4.29
C ALA A 11 -41.39 6.29 4.37
N ARG A 12 -40.66 5.99 5.44
CA ARG A 12 -39.28 6.40 5.65
C ARG A 12 -38.37 5.64 4.69
N ARG A 13 -38.12 6.22 3.51
CA ARG A 13 -37.14 5.73 2.55
C ARG A 13 -35.74 5.92 3.15
N LYS A 14 -35.28 4.95 3.94
CA LYS A 14 -33.88 4.89 4.39
C LYS A 14 -33.00 4.60 3.16
N ARG A 15 -32.57 5.65 2.47
CA ARG A 15 -31.26 5.66 1.79
C ARG A 15 -30.20 5.68 2.90
N GLY A 16 -30.01 4.53 3.54
CA GLY A 16 -29.02 4.34 4.58
C GLY A 16 -28.17 3.16 4.17
N PHE A 17 -26.87 3.41 4.04
CA PHE A 17 -25.83 2.40 3.77
C PHE A 17 -25.77 1.90 2.33
N GLU A 18 -25.46 2.83 1.41
CA GLU A 18 -24.62 2.43 0.28
C GLU A 18 -23.30 1.95 0.87
N ARG A 19 -23.02 0.65 0.72
CA ARG A 19 -21.96 -0.07 1.44
C ARG A 19 -20.64 0.68 1.25
N SER A 20 -20.06 1.21 2.33
CA SER A 20 -18.73 1.85 2.32
C SER A 20 -17.64 0.96 1.70
N GLY A 21 -17.87 -0.36 1.59
CA GLY A 21 -17.00 -1.30 0.89
C GLY A 21 -16.93 -1.14 -0.65
N ALA A 22 -17.92 -0.54 -1.31
CA ALA A 22 -17.90 -0.35 -2.77
C ALA A 22 -16.87 0.71 -3.19
N LEU A 23 -16.71 1.77 -2.39
CA LEU A 23 -15.69 2.80 -2.61
C LEU A 23 -14.28 2.27 -2.33
N ILE A 24 -14.12 1.47 -1.27
CA ILE A 24 -12.85 0.82 -0.93
C ILE A 24 -12.43 -0.18 -2.02
N GLY A 25 -13.37 -0.94 -2.59
CA GLY A 25 -13.08 -1.91 -3.65
C GLY A 25 -12.54 -1.28 -4.95
N GLN A 26 -13.05 -0.12 -5.36
CA GLN A 26 -12.52 0.60 -6.53
C GLN A 26 -11.15 1.24 -6.27
N GLN A 27 -10.95 1.82 -5.08
CA GLN A 27 -9.62 2.32 -4.68
C GLN A 27 -8.60 1.20 -4.58
N LEU A 28 -9.01 0.02 -4.10
CA LEU A 28 -8.13 -1.13 -3.97
C LEU A 28 -7.70 -1.70 -5.33
N ARG A 29 -8.60 -1.69 -6.33
CA ARG A 29 -8.31 -2.09 -7.72
C ARG A 29 -7.36 -1.12 -8.42
N ARG A 30 -7.62 0.19 -8.38
CA ARG A 30 -6.69 1.21 -8.93
C ARG A 30 -5.34 1.18 -8.23
N ALA A 31 -5.33 1.05 -6.90
CA ALA A 31 -4.09 0.88 -6.16
C ALA A 31 -3.37 -0.43 -6.52
N GLY A 32 -4.08 -1.49 -6.91
CA GLY A 32 -3.48 -2.73 -7.43
C GLY A 32 -2.70 -2.52 -8.72
N GLU A 33 -3.27 -1.78 -9.68
CA GLU A 33 -2.60 -1.42 -10.93
C GLU A 33 -1.39 -0.50 -10.69
N THR A 34 -1.53 0.48 -9.78
CA THR A 34 -0.41 1.33 -9.36
C THR A 34 0.68 0.56 -8.61
N ARG A 35 0.32 -0.46 -7.80
CA ARG A 35 1.28 -1.32 -7.07
C ARG A 35 2.15 -2.14 -8.02
N GLY A 36 1.53 -2.84 -8.98
CA GLY A 36 2.27 -3.63 -9.96
C GLY A 36 3.22 -2.79 -10.80
N PHE A 37 2.79 -1.56 -11.15
CA PHE A 37 3.66 -0.61 -11.83
C PHE A 37 4.82 -0.11 -10.95
N ALA A 38 4.58 0.11 -9.67
CA ALA A 38 5.62 0.58 -8.76
C ALA A 38 6.63 -0.51 -8.40
N GLU A 39 6.21 -1.77 -8.32
CA GLU A 39 7.10 -2.91 -8.23
C GLU A 39 7.98 -3.02 -9.49
N ALA A 40 7.39 -2.94 -10.68
CA ALA A 40 8.13 -2.94 -11.93
C ALA A 40 9.14 -1.78 -12.03
N ARG A 41 8.74 -0.58 -11.62
CA ARG A 41 9.62 0.60 -11.61
C ARG A 41 10.78 0.43 -10.63
N LEU A 42 10.54 -0.11 -9.45
CA LEU A 42 11.58 -0.37 -8.44
C LEU A 42 12.62 -1.37 -8.97
N LEU A 43 12.16 -2.43 -9.65
CA LEU A 43 13.05 -3.44 -10.24
C LEU A 43 13.90 -2.87 -11.38
N THR A 44 13.30 -2.08 -12.27
CA THR A 44 13.99 -1.53 -13.45
C THR A 44 14.97 -0.40 -13.09
N HIS A 45 14.62 0.43 -12.11
CA HIS A 45 15.37 1.64 -11.75
C HIS A 45 16.01 1.59 -10.35
N TRP A 46 16.27 0.38 -9.83
CA TRP A 46 16.78 0.20 -8.46
C TRP A 46 18.03 1.04 -8.19
N THR A 47 19.02 0.96 -9.09
CA THR A 47 20.29 1.70 -8.97
C THR A 47 20.10 3.21 -8.90
N GLU A 48 19.15 3.76 -9.65
CA GLU A 48 18.85 5.20 -9.62
C GLU A 48 18.15 5.61 -8.32
N ILE A 49 17.33 4.72 -7.75
CA ILE A 49 16.57 4.98 -6.53
C ILE A 49 17.48 4.91 -5.30
N VAL A 50 18.26 3.83 -5.16
CA VAL A 50 19.08 3.59 -3.97
C VAL A 50 20.54 3.99 -4.11
N GLY A 51 21.00 4.31 -5.32
CA GLY A 51 22.41 4.60 -5.62
C GLY A 51 23.25 3.35 -5.87
N GLU A 52 24.36 3.54 -6.58
CA GLU A 52 25.24 2.46 -7.06
C GLU A 52 25.81 1.60 -5.93
N GLU A 53 26.26 2.22 -4.82
CA GLU A 53 26.85 1.49 -3.70
C GLU A 53 25.89 0.45 -3.08
N ILE A 54 24.62 0.83 -2.90
CA ILE A 54 23.61 -0.05 -2.33
C ILE A 54 23.16 -1.08 -3.38
N ALA A 55 23.00 -0.67 -4.63
CA ALA A 55 22.56 -1.56 -5.71
C ALA A 55 23.57 -2.67 -6.04
N CYS A 56 24.87 -2.41 -5.83
CA CYS A 56 25.91 -3.43 -5.96
C CYS A 56 25.82 -4.51 -4.88
N ARG A 57 25.36 -4.18 -3.66
CA ARG A 57 25.33 -5.08 -2.49
C ARG A 57 23.96 -5.73 -2.27
N ALA A 58 22.88 -5.03 -2.61
CA ALA A 58 21.52 -5.43 -2.33
C ALA A 58 20.61 -5.24 -3.56
N ARG A 59 19.71 -6.19 -3.80
CA ARG A 59 18.75 -6.15 -4.91
C ARG A 59 17.33 -6.46 -4.42
N PRO A 60 16.30 -5.78 -4.94
CA PRO A 60 14.92 -6.05 -4.59
C PRO A 60 14.47 -7.41 -5.12
N VAL A 61 13.82 -8.20 -4.27
CA VAL A 61 13.29 -9.53 -4.62
C VAL A 61 11.78 -9.51 -4.77
N LYS A 62 11.10 -8.89 -3.80
CA LYS A 62 9.63 -8.83 -3.78
C LYS A 62 9.14 -7.69 -2.89
N ILE A 63 7.93 -7.22 -3.16
CA ILE A 63 7.20 -6.33 -2.26
C ILE A 63 5.96 -7.07 -1.74
N GLY A 64 5.94 -7.37 -0.44
CA GLY A 64 4.80 -8.01 0.23
C GLY A 64 3.85 -6.97 0.81
N TYR A 65 2.55 -7.09 0.51
CA TYR A 65 1.51 -6.23 1.07
C TYR A 65 0.69 -6.99 2.10
N ALA A 66 0.53 -6.44 3.30
CA ALA A 66 -0.35 -7.05 4.31
C ALA A 66 -1.83 -6.82 3.93
N GLN A 67 -2.65 -7.86 3.96
CA GLN A 67 -4.10 -7.70 3.80
C GLN A 67 -4.66 -6.90 4.98
N GLY A 68 -5.11 -5.67 4.69
CA GLY A 68 -5.74 -4.79 5.69
C GLY A 68 -4.78 -3.93 6.52
N GLY A 69 -3.47 -3.97 6.25
CA GLY A 69 -2.46 -3.15 6.93
C GLY A 69 -2.05 -1.90 6.13
N LEU A 70 -1.56 -0.88 6.83
CA LEU A 70 -0.91 0.29 6.21
C LEU A 70 0.58 0.00 6.01
N GLY A 71 0.99 -0.11 4.74
CA GLY A 71 2.39 -0.23 4.33
C GLY A 71 2.77 -1.62 3.81
N ALA A 72 3.84 -1.65 3.00
CA ALA A 72 4.39 -2.84 2.38
C ALA A 72 5.75 -3.22 2.97
N THR A 73 6.12 -4.48 2.83
CA THR A 73 7.43 -5.02 3.21
C THR A 73 8.26 -5.26 1.95
N LEU A 74 9.43 -4.64 1.86
CA LEU A 74 10.37 -4.83 0.76
C LEU A 74 11.39 -5.89 1.15
N THR A 75 11.42 -7.02 0.46
CA THR A 75 12.46 -8.03 0.69
C THR A 75 13.65 -7.77 -0.23
N LEU A 76 14.85 -7.71 0.36
CA LEU A 76 16.10 -7.54 -0.37
C LEU A 76 16.93 -8.83 -0.34
N PHE A 77 17.55 -9.16 -1.47
CA PHE A 77 18.64 -10.11 -1.55
C PHE A 77 19.95 -9.35 -1.35
N VAL A 78 20.78 -9.80 -0.42
CA VAL A 78 22.03 -9.13 -0.04
C VAL A 78 23.17 -10.14 -0.09
N LEU A 79 24.35 -9.69 -0.54
CA LEU A 79 25.57 -10.48 -0.43
C LEU A 79 25.89 -10.73 1.06
N GLY A 80 26.13 -11.99 1.44
CA GLY A 80 26.19 -12.37 2.85
C GLY A 80 27.21 -11.59 3.69
N ALA A 81 28.35 -11.22 3.10
CA ALA A 81 29.38 -10.42 3.78
C ALA A 81 28.93 -8.96 4.05
N ASP A 82 28.03 -8.43 3.24
CA ASP A 82 27.52 -7.06 3.33
C ASP A 82 26.22 -6.95 4.14
N ALA A 83 25.63 -8.07 4.57
CA ALA A 83 24.33 -8.09 5.25
C ALA A 83 24.25 -7.17 6.49
N PRO A 84 25.24 -7.15 7.41
CA PRO A 84 25.21 -6.22 8.56
C PRO A 84 25.26 -4.75 8.15
N LEU A 85 26.02 -4.44 7.10
CA LEU A 85 26.17 -3.08 6.59
C LEU A 85 24.86 -2.61 5.95
N VAL A 86 24.26 -3.43 5.08
CA VAL A 86 22.95 -3.12 4.49
C VAL A 86 21.86 -3.02 5.56
N GLN A 87 21.92 -3.86 6.60
CA GLN A 87 20.98 -3.80 7.72
C GLN A 87 21.08 -2.46 8.48
N ALA A 88 22.28 -1.90 8.65
CA ALA A 88 22.45 -0.57 9.24
C ALA A 88 21.90 0.54 8.34
N GLU A 89 21.98 0.37 7.02
CA GLU A 89 21.46 1.33 6.03
C GLU A 89 19.98 1.18 5.69
N THR A 90 19.28 0.21 6.29
CA THR A 90 17.87 -0.09 5.99
C THR A 90 16.95 1.13 6.04
N THR A 91 17.13 2.02 7.02
CA THR A 91 16.35 3.25 7.15
C THR A 91 16.52 4.16 5.94
N LYS A 92 17.77 4.37 5.50
CA LYS A 92 18.15 5.18 4.34
C LYS A 92 17.61 4.57 3.04
N ILE A 93 17.68 3.25 2.91
CA ILE A 93 17.09 2.53 1.77
C ILE A 93 15.57 2.76 1.73
N ARG A 94 14.89 2.60 2.86
CA ARG A 94 13.44 2.81 2.97
C ARG A 94 13.04 4.24 2.59
N GLU A 95 13.77 5.24 3.06
CA GLU A 95 13.53 6.65 2.73
C GLU A 95 13.68 6.92 1.23
N ARG A 96 14.77 6.44 0.62
CA ARG A 96 15.01 6.57 -0.83
C ARG A 96 13.91 5.90 -1.66
N VAL A 97 13.52 4.70 -1.27
CA VAL A 97 12.43 3.98 -1.94
C VAL A 97 11.12 4.75 -1.79
N ASN A 98 10.75 5.16 -0.57
CA ASN A 98 9.51 5.90 -0.33
C ASN A 98 9.48 7.28 -1.01
N ALA A 99 10.63 7.93 -1.18
CA ALA A 99 10.73 9.16 -1.97
C ALA A 99 10.33 8.93 -3.44
N CYS A 100 10.66 7.77 -4.01
CA CYS A 100 10.23 7.40 -5.36
C CYS A 100 8.70 7.22 -5.48
N TYR A 101 8.07 6.73 -4.40
CA TYR A 101 6.61 6.61 -4.29
C TYR A 101 5.91 7.97 -4.03
N GLY A 102 6.61 8.94 -3.43
CA GLY A 102 6.01 10.20 -2.97
C GLY A 102 5.14 10.07 -1.71
N TYR A 103 5.12 8.89 -1.09
CA TYR A 103 4.43 8.59 0.17
C TYR A 103 5.10 7.41 0.89
N ASN A 104 4.72 7.16 2.14
CA ASN A 104 5.29 6.06 2.94
C ASN A 104 4.70 4.70 2.52
N ALA A 105 5.16 4.19 1.38
CA ALA A 105 4.69 2.94 0.78
C ALA A 105 5.28 1.70 1.46
N ILE A 106 6.58 1.74 1.76
CA ILE A 106 7.33 0.68 2.42
C ILE A 106 7.46 1.00 3.90
N SER A 107 6.85 0.17 4.73
CA SER A 107 6.93 0.27 6.19
C SER A 107 8.08 -0.54 6.76
N ARG A 108 8.47 -1.63 6.10
CA ARG A 108 9.50 -2.58 6.56
C ARG A 108 10.37 -3.04 5.40
N ILE A 109 11.64 -3.36 5.71
CA ILE A 109 12.58 -4.05 4.84
C ILE A 109 13.06 -5.30 5.59
#